data_AF-A0AAJ2BDQ9-F1
#
_entry.id   AF-A0AAJ2BDQ9-F1
#
_cell.length_a   1.000
_cell.length_b   1.000
_cell.length_c   1.000
_cell.angle_alpha   90.00
_cell.angle_beta   90.00
_cell.angle_gamma   90.00
#
_symmetry.space_group_name_H-M   'P 1'
#
loop_
_entity.id
_entity.type
_entity.pdbx_description
1 polymer ?
#
loop_
_entity_poly.entity_id
_entity_poly.type
_entity_poly.pdbx_seq_one_letter_code
_entity_poly.pdbx_strand_id
1 'polypeptide(L)' 'MAFPHGASLNDPSGLFNASLDGATRRAIDLREGEEIDDDALSTLIRSAIVFNDVKVARCHHARAE' A
#
# COMPACT_ATOMS: atom_id res chain seq x y z
N MET A 1 6.82 -8.49 0.22
CA MET A 1 5.53 -8.06 0.81
C MET A 1 4.57 -7.57 -0.26
N ALA A 2 3.25 -7.75 -0.10
CA ALA A 2 2.25 -7.36 -1.09
C ALA A 2 1.16 -6.46 -0.49
N PHE A 3 0.74 -5.45 -1.24
CA PHE A 3 -0.29 -4.47 -0.88
C PHE A 3 -1.51 -4.63 -1.80
N PRO A 4 -2.68 -5.04 -1.26
CA PRO A 4 -3.90 -5.23 -2.04
C PRO A 4 -4.41 -3.97 -2.76
N HIS A 5 -4.05 -2.79 -2.26
CA HIS A 5 -4.40 -1.48 -2.82
C HIS A 5 -3.18 -0.62 -3.15
N GLY A 6 -2.03 -1.26 -3.39
CA GLY A 6 -0.77 -0.57 -3.64
C GLY A 6 -0.75 0.31 -4.89
N ALA A 7 -1.70 0.15 -5.82
CA ALA A 7 -1.86 1.04 -6.97
C ALA A 7 -2.51 2.39 -6.61
N SER A 8 -3.26 2.45 -5.50
CA SER A 8 -3.89 3.69 -5.01
C SER A 8 -2.99 4.43 -4.01
N LEU A 9 -1.88 3.83 -3.59
CA LEU A 9 -0.94 4.44 -2.65
C LEU A 9 0.17 5.14 -3.41
N ASN A 10 0.41 6.41 -3.05
CA ASN A 10 1.53 7.16 -3.58
C ASN A 10 2.84 6.60 -3.02
N ASP A 11 3.80 6.39 -3.90
CA ASP A 11 5.11 5.82 -3.57
C ASP A 11 6.21 6.76 -4.07
N PRO A 12 6.48 7.84 -3.32
CA PRO A 12 7.43 8.86 -3.75
C PRO A 12 8.87 8.35 -3.79
N SER A 13 9.19 7.33 -2.99
CA SER A 13 10.52 6.72 -2.94
C SER A 13 10.70 5.56 -3.91
N GLY A 14 9.67 5.17 -4.67
CA GLY A 14 9.79 4.10 -5.66
C GLY A 14 10.03 2.71 -5.05
N LEU A 15 9.53 2.45 -3.84
CA LEU A 15 9.74 1.18 -3.14
C LEU A 15 9.08 -0.01 -3.84
N PHE A 16 8.02 0.21 -4.62
CA PHE A 16 7.35 -0.87 -5.33
C PHE A 16 8.14 -1.35 -6.55
N ASN A 17 8.91 -2.42 -6.36
CA ASN A 17 9.73 -3.06 -7.39
C ASN A 17 9.03 -4.26 -8.08
N ALA A 18 7.88 -4.72 -7.57
CA ALA A 18 7.12 -5.81 -8.15
C ALA A 18 5.65 -5.41 -8.36
N SER A 19 5.15 -5.50 -9.59
CA SER A 19 3.74 -5.30 -9.91
C SER A 19 3.12 -6.66 -10.23
N LEU A 20 2.07 -7.03 -9.50
CA LEU A 20 1.37 -8.28 -9.71
C LEU A 20 0.16 -8.01 -10.59
N ASP A 21 0.30 -8.24 -11.90
CA ASP A 21 -0.67 -8.38 -13.03
C ASP A 21 -2.00 -7.58 -13.01
N GLY A 22 -2.67 -7.42 -11.89
CA GLY A 22 -3.83 -6.56 -11.74
C GLY A 22 -3.43 -5.14 -11.32
N ALA A 23 -3.95 -4.14 -12.03
CA ALA A 23 -3.84 -2.69 -11.78
C ALA A 23 -4.26 -2.19 -10.38
N THR A 24 -4.53 -3.10 -9.44
CA THR A 24 -5.02 -2.84 -8.09
C THR A 24 -3.94 -3.09 -7.02
N ARG A 25 -3.04 -4.06 -7.23
CA ARG A 25 -2.08 -4.53 -6.21
C ARG A 25 -0.62 -4.27 -6.62
N ARG A 26 0.22 -3.87 -5.66
CA ARG A 26 1.67 -3.74 -5.83
C ARG A 26 2.42 -4.48 -4.73
N ALA A 27 3.66 -4.85 -4.99
CA ALA A 27 4.52 -5.60 -4.08
C ALA A 27 5.90 -4.97 -3.99
N ILE A 28 6.52 -5.17 -2.83
CA ILE A 28 7.92 -4.83 -2.55
C ILE A 28 8.62 -6.16 -2.28
N ASP A 29 9.42 -6.62 -3.22
CA ASP A 29 10.33 -7.74 -3.03
C ASP A 29 11.53 -7.21 -2.25
N LEU A 30 11.78 -7.72 -1.04
CA LEU A 30 12.95 -7.35 -0.26
C LEU A 30 13.97 -8.46 -0.42
N ARG A 31 15.15 -8.12 -0.94
CA ARG A 31 16.25 -9.07 -1.09
C ARG A 31 17.19 -8.98 0.09
N GLU A 32 17.84 -10.10 0.40
CA GLU A 32 18.87 -10.14 1.44
C GLU A 32 20.03 -9.21 1.04
N GLY A 33 20.32 -8.20 1.86
CA GLY A 33 21.32 -7.16 1.58
C GLY A 33 20.79 -5.93 0.83
N GLU A 34 19.50 -5.84 0.53
CA GLU A 34 18.89 -4.63 -0.05
C GLU A 34 18.60 -3.60 1.04
N GLU A 35 19.14 -2.39 0.89
CA GLU A 35 18.89 -1.28 1.81
C GLU A 35 17.56 -0.62 1.44
N ILE A 36 16.55 -0.81 2.28
CA ILE A 36 15.28 -0.10 2.18
C ILE A 36 15.27 1.07 3.15
N ASP A 37 14.76 2.20 2.67
CA ASP A 37 14.55 3.36 3.52
C ASP A 37 13.36 3.10 4.47
N ASP A 38 13.67 3.00 5.77
CA ASP A 38 12.69 2.71 6.82
C ASP A 38 11.64 3.83 6.97
N ASP A 39 12.02 5.09 6.75
CA ASP A 39 11.12 6.24 6.86
C ASP A 39 10.13 6.24 5.69
N ALA A 40 10.61 5.95 4.48
CA ALA A 40 9.77 5.78 3.30
C ALA A 40 8.81 4.60 3.46
N LEU A 41 9.29 3.47 3.97
CA LEU A 41 8.45 2.28 4.21
C LEU A 41 7.39 2.57 5.28
N SER A 42 7.78 3.21 6.39
CA SER A 42 6.89 3.63 7.46
C SER A 42 5.80 4.59 6.95
N THR A 43 6.17 5.55 6.11
CA THR A 43 5.24 6.52 5.49
C THR A 43 4.26 5.83 4.56
N LEU A 44 4.73 4.85 3.77
CA LEU A 44 3.89 4.06 2.88
C LEU A 44 2.88 3.22 3.66
N ILE A 45 3.30 2.57 4.75
CA ILE A 45 2.43 1.78 5.62
C ILE A 45 1.38 2.68 6.28
N ARG A 46 1.77 3.85 6.82
CA ARG A 46 0.82 4.80 7.41
C ARG A 46 -0.21 5.27 6.40
N SER A 47 0.20 5.58 5.17
CA SER A 47 -0.71 5.94 4.07
C SER A 47 -1.68 4.80 3.74
N ALA A 48 -1.20 3.55 3.75
CA ALA A 48 -2.03 2.37 3.55
C ALA A 48 -3.08 2.19 4.65
N ILE A 49 -2.70 2.43 5.91
CA ILE A 49 -3.61 2.37 7.06
C ILE A 49 -4.71 3.43 6.91
N VAL A 50 -4.36 4.68 6.64
CA VAL A 50 -5.34 5.77 6.44
C VAL A 50 -6.27 5.47 5.28
N PHE A 51 -5.74 4.98 4.16
CA PHE A 51 -6.55 4.59 3.00
C PHE A 51 -7.55 3.47 3.34
N ASN A 52 -7.12 2.47 4.11
CA ASN A 52 -7.98 1.38 4.54
C ASN A 52 -9.04 1.86 5.55
N ASP A 53 -8.67 2.74 6.48
CA ASP A 53 -9.58 3.32 7.46
C ASP A 53 -10.72 4.11 6.78
N VAL A 54 -10.39 4.96 5.81
CA VAL A 54 -11.38 5.70 5.01
C VAL A 54 -12.28 4.76 4.20
N LYS A 55 -11.73 3.67 3.64
CA LYS A 55 -12.55 2.69 2.93
C LYS A 55 -13.47 1.88 3.84
N VAL A 56 -13.00 1.48 5.01
CA VAL A 56 -13.81 0.75 5.99
C VAL A 56 -14.90 1.66 6.55
N ALA A 57 -14.58 2.93 6.82
CA ALA A 57 -15.57 3.94 7.20
C ALA A 57 -16.66 4.10 6.12
N ARG A 58 -16.28 4.09 4.83
CA ARG A 58 -17.24 4.11 3.72
C ARG A 58 -18.11 2.84 3.65
N CYS A 59 -17.58 1.67 4.02
CA CYS A 59 -18.35 0.42 4.14
C CYS A 59 -19.33 0.43 5.33
N HIS A 60 -19.05 1.16 6.40
CA HIS A 60 -20.00 1.34 7.50
C HIS A 60 -21.16 2.30 7.17
N HIS A 61 -20.96 3.24 6.25
CA HIS A 61 -22.03 4.11 5.76
C HIS A 61 -22.90 3.46 4.68
N ALA A 62 -22.31 2.62 3.81
CA ALA A 62 -23.01 1.97 2.69
C ALA A 62 -23.83 0.72 3.08
N ARG A 63 -23.99 0.42 4.37
CA ARG A 63 -24.76 -0.74 4.88
C ARG A 63 -26.07 -0.36 5.55
N ALA A 64 -26.53 0.87 5.32
CA ALA A 64 -27.80 1.40 5.82
C ALA A 64 -28.58 2.03 4.65
N GLU A 65 -29.07 1.20 3.74
CA GLU A 65 -30.15 1.53 2.80
C GLU A 65 -30.89 0.25 2.38
#